data_AF-A0A2I2A8T2-F1
#
_entry.id   AF-A0A2I2A8T2-F1
#
_cell.length_a   1.000
_cell.length_b   1.000
_cell.length_c   1.000
_cell.angle_alpha   90.00
_cell.angle_beta   90.00
_cell.angle_gamma   90.00
#
_symmetry.space_group_name_H-M   'P 1'
#
loop_
_entity.id
_entity.type
_entity.pdbx_description
1 polymer ?
#
loop_
_entity_poly.entity_id
_entity_poly.type
_entity_poly.pdbx_seq_one_letter_code
_entity_poly.pdbx_strand_id
1 'polypeptide(L)'
;MKGMIKVSILPPLTRQKKVRRIPRNFFIFGDTMSGKSYLAERFPVPLFLNTDGNSEMIPAQDIQLSNVRDAQGKLKRSVIDQLDEIILELKTRNPGYKTIVIDVIDDLTVMIEQAICYENDVQSLADIPYGKGYSAFNSVLQSFVVELKSLPMNVVYISRVAKEGDSDTEVPSLKTKYYNIVNGNCDLVIQTKRRGRNYIRRVTDRRTHYVREEIDDKDILKILDNVVGVFDKPVRTPIKEQKKIVDKIETENEAKEGKE
;
A
#
# COMPACT_ATOMS: atom_id res chain seq x y z
N MET A 1 -44.70 -14.39 30.43
CA MET A 1 -43.53 -13.66 29.89
C MET A 1 -42.38 -14.65 29.72
N LYS A 2 -42.06 -15.06 28.49
CA LYS A 2 -40.85 -15.85 28.21
C LYS A 2 -39.68 -14.87 28.11
N GLY A 3 -38.71 -14.99 29.02
CA GLY A 3 -37.52 -14.14 29.05
C GLY A 3 -36.72 -14.26 27.76
N MET A 4 -36.44 -13.12 27.13
CA MET A 4 -35.48 -13.04 26.02
C MET A 4 -34.09 -13.32 26.58
N ILE A 5 -33.53 -14.48 26.25
CA ILE A 5 -32.12 -14.76 26.48
C ILE A 5 -31.32 -13.83 25.55
N LYS A 6 -30.59 -12.89 26.13
CA LYS A 6 -29.65 -12.02 25.41
C LYS A 6 -28.54 -12.91 24.85
N VAL A 7 -28.55 -13.19 23.55
CA VAL A 7 -27.46 -13.89 22.89
C VAL A 7 -26.23 -12.99 22.93
N SER A 8 -25.10 -13.50 23.43
CA SER A 8 -23.84 -12.77 23.47
C SER A 8 -23.39 -12.40 22.06
N ILE A 9 -22.93 -11.17 21.86
CA ILE A 9 -22.33 -10.71 20.59
C ILE A 9 -20.91 -11.26 20.38
N LEU A 10 -20.30 -11.81 21.43
CA LEU A 10 -18.95 -12.39 21.37
C LEU A 10 -19.00 -13.81 20.81
N PRO A 11 -18.06 -14.20 19.93
CA PRO A 11 -17.98 -15.57 19.46
C PRO A 11 -17.67 -16.53 20.62
N PRO A 12 -18.14 -17.79 20.55
CA PRO A 12 -17.80 -18.79 21.55
C PRO A 12 -16.30 -19.09 21.53
N LEU A 13 -15.72 -19.36 22.70
CA LEU A 13 -14.28 -19.63 22.92
C LEU A 13 -13.76 -20.90 22.23
N THR A 14 -14.64 -21.69 21.61
CA THR A 14 -14.41 -23.11 21.30
C THR A 14 -13.59 -23.42 20.05
N ARG A 15 -13.01 -22.44 19.35
CA ARG A 15 -11.97 -22.73 18.34
C ARG A 15 -11.19 -21.48 17.97
N GLN A 16 -9.86 -21.54 18.07
CA GLN A 16 -9.00 -20.57 17.38
C GLN A 16 -9.30 -20.66 15.88
N LYS A 17 -9.71 -19.55 15.26
CA LYS A 17 -9.95 -19.51 13.81
C LYS A 17 -8.65 -19.87 13.10
N LYS A 18 -8.70 -20.81 12.15
CA LYS A 18 -7.57 -21.11 11.26
C LYS A 18 -7.28 -19.83 10.46
N VAL A 19 -6.16 -19.17 10.75
CA VAL A 19 -5.78 -17.91 10.09
C VAL A 19 -5.46 -18.23 8.63
N ARG A 20 -6.21 -17.64 7.70
CA ARG A 20 -5.81 -17.65 6.28
C ARG A 20 -4.53 -16.84 6.14
N ARG A 21 -3.46 -17.47 5.68
CA ARG A 21 -2.13 -16.88 5.48
C ARG A 21 -1.83 -16.72 4.00
N ILE A 22 -2.79 -16.17 3.26
CA ILE A 22 -2.60 -15.82 1.85
C ILE A 22 -2.42 -14.30 1.83
N PRO A 23 -1.27 -13.78 1.36
CA PRO A 23 -1.12 -12.33 1.21
C PRO A 23 -2.06 -11.85 0.11
N ARG A 24 -2.75 -10.74 0.36
CA ARG A 24 -3.66 -10.09 -0.60
C ARG A 24 -3.28 -8.65 -0.88
N ASN A 25 -2.51 -8.01 0.00
CA ASN A 25 -2.14 -6.60 -0.11
C ASN A 25 -0.62 -6.48 -0.28
N PHE A 26 -0.17 -5.83 -1.34
CA PHE A 26 1.24 -5.81 -1.73
C PHE A 26 1.72 -4.38 -1.95
N PHE A 27 2.89 -4.05 -1.42
CA PHE A 27 3.59 -2.81 -1.72
C PHE A 27 4.82 -3.13 -2.56
N ILE A 28 4.86 -2.67 -3.81
CA ILE A 28 5.96 -2.93 -4.74
C ILE A 28 6.67 -1.62 -5.02
N PHE A 29 7.97 -1.57 -4.76
CA PHE A 29 8.78 -0.36 -5.02
C PHE A 29 10.08 -0.66 -5.75
N GLY A 30 10.68 0.38 -6.32
CA GLY A 30 11.89 0.27 -7.12
C GLY A 30 12.03 1.40 -8.12
N ASP A 31 13.19 1.44 -8.78
CA ASP A 31 13.55 2.47 -9.75
C ASP A 31 12.70 2.37 -11.04
N THR A 32 12.77 3.39 -11.88
CA THR A 32 12.20 3.37 -13.22
C THR A 32 12.72 2.15 -14.00
N MET A 33 11.83 1.46 -14.73
CA MET A 33 12.16 0.22 -15.45
C MET A 33 12.71 -0.94 -14.59
N SER A 34 12.53 -0.91 -13.26
CA SER A 34 12.93 -2.03 -12.38
C SER A 34 12.02 -3.27 -12.50
N GLY A 35 10.93 -3.18 -13.25
CA GLY A 35 9.96 -4.26 -13.46
C GLY A 35 8.79 -4.27 -12.46
N LYS A 36 8.45 -3.13 -11.85
CA LYS A 36 7.30 -2.97 -10.94
C LYS A 36 5.97 -3.36 -11.61
N SER A 37 5.59 -2.65 -12.65
CA SER A 37 4.33 -2.87 -13.38
C SER A 37 4.33 -4.24 -14.07
N TYR A 38 5.50 -4.73 -14.51
CA TYR A 38 5.66 -6.10 -15.03
C TYR A 38 5.40 -7.18 -13.97
N LEU A 39 5.74 -6.95 -12.70
CA LEU A 39 5.37 -7.86 -11.62
C LEU A 39 3.88 -7.75 -11.30
N ALA A 40 3.33 -6.54 -11.26
CA ALA A 40 1.91 -6.29 -10.97
C ALA A 40 0.97 -6.88 -12.05
N GLU A 41 1.36 -6.85 -13.33
CA GLU A 41 0.61 -7.42 -14.46
C GLU A 41 0.41 -8.94 -14.34
N ARG A 42 1.28 -9.64 -13.61
CA ARG A 42 1.15 -11.10 -13.38
C ARG A 42 0.11 -11.48 -12.35
N PHE A 43 -0.40 -10.50 -11.60
CA PHE A 43 -1.49 -10.76 -10.69
C PHE A 43 -2.75 -11.15 -11.47
N PRO A 44 -3.63 -11.97 -10.88
CA PRO A 44 -4.79 -12.46 -11.61
C PRO A 44 -5.71 -11.30 -11.97
N VAL A 45 -6.11 -11.23 -13.25
CA VAL A 45 -7.05 -10.26 -13.85
C VAL A 45 -6.90 -8.85 -13.27
N PRO A 46 -5.79 -8.15 -13.56
CA PRO A 46 -5.47 -6.86 -12.95
C PRO A 46 -6.22 -5.71 -13.65
N LEU A 47 -6.73 -4.78 -12.85
CA LEU A 47 -7.16 -3.44 -13.25
C LEU A 47 -6.14 -2.43 -12.74
N PHE A 48 -5.52 -1.68 -13.64
CA PHE A 48 -4.58 -0.63 -13.29
C PHE A 48 -5.30 0.71 -13.12
N LEU A 49 -5.04 1.38 -12.01
CA LEU A 49 -5.37 2.79 -11.79
C LEU A 49 -4.10 3.60 -12.04
N ASN A 50 -3.99 4.10 -13.26
CA ASN A 50 -2.79 4.77 -13.74
C ASN A 50 -2.85 6.26 -13.41
N THR A 51 -1.76 6.78 -12.86
CA THR A 51 -1.57 8.22 -12.61
C THR A 51 -0.60 8.84 -13.62
N ASP A 52 0.27 8.02 -14.21
CA ASP A 52 1.14 8.39 -15.32
C ASP A 52 0.57 7.85 -16.64
N GLY A 53 0.73 8.59 -17.75
CA GLY A 53 0.17 8.21 -19.05
C GLY A 53 0.89 7.03 -19.73
N ASN A 54 1.51 6.14 -18.97
CA ASN A 54 2.35 5.04 -19.45
C ASN A 54 1.55 3.74 -19.72
N SER A 55 0.23 3.82 -19.79
CA SER A 55 -0.66 2.67 -19.88
C SER A 55 -0.49 1.83 -21.15
N GLU A 56 -0.07 2.44 -22.27
CA GLU A 56 0.02 1.78 -23.58
C GLU A 56 1.01 0.61 -23.63
N MET A 57 1.93 0.49 -22.66
CA MET A 57 2.97 -0.56 -22.66
C MET A 57 2.62 -1.79 -21.82
N ILE A 58 1.49 -1.80 -21.12
CA ILE A 58 1.09 -2.91 -20.23
C ILE A 58 -0.15 -3.60 -20.83
N PRO A 59 -0.12 -4.93 -21.05
CA PRO A 59 -1.27 -5.66 -21.61
C PRO A 59 -2.35 -5.94 -20.53
N ALA A 60 -2.78 -4.90 -19.83
CA ALA A 60 -3.81 -4.96 -18.79
C ALA A 60 -4.83 -3.84 -19.01
N GLN A 61 -6.04 -4.02 -18.47
CA GLN A 61 -7.05 -2.97 -18.49
C GLN A 61 -6.66 -1.88 -17.49
N ASP A 62 -6.90 -0.63 -17.87
CA ASP A 62 -6.57 0.51 -17.03
C ASP A 62 -7.60 1.62 -17.03
N ILE A 63 -7.53 2.44 -16.00
CA ILE A 63 -8.28 3.69 -15.85
C ILE A 63 -7.25 4.78 -15.52
N GLN A 64 -7.17 5.78 -16.39
CA GLN A 64 -6.38 6.98 -16.12
C GLN A 64 -7.07 7.85 -15.07
N LEU A 65 -6.40 8.06 -13.94
CA LEU A 65 -6.80 9.01 -12.91
C LEU A 65 -6.28 10.40 -13.22
N SER A 66 -7.12 11.42 -13.01
CA SER A 66 -6.72 12.82 -13.12
C SER A 66 -7.72 13.76 -12.43
N ASN A 67 -7.25 14.91 -11.96
CA ASN A 67 -8.15 15.99 -11.55
C ASN A 67 -8.66 16.74 -12.78
N VAL A 68 -9.96 16.69 -13.06
CA VAL A 68 -10.57 17.34 -14.23
C VAL A 68 -11.07 18.72 -13.83
N ARG A 69 -10.57 19.76 -14.51
CA ARG A 69 -10.95 21.16 -14.30
C ARG A 69 -11.77 21.68 -15.48
N ASP A 70 -12.66 22.64 -15.23
CA ASP A 70 -13.37 23.36 -16.28
C ASP A 70 -12.51 24.48 -16.91
N ALA A 71 -13.08 25.19 -17.89
CA ALA A 71 -12.38 26.27 -18.59
C ALA A 71 -12.05 27.47 -17.67
N GLN A 72 -12.74 27.58 -16.53
CA GLN A 72 -12.53 28.60 -15.51
C GLN A 72 -11.53 28.13 -14.44
N GLY A 73 -11.02 26.91 -14.55
CA GLY A 73 -10.08 26.32 -13.62
C GLY A 73 -10.73 25.77 -12.35
N LYS A 74 -12.05 25.66 -12.26
CA LYS A 74 -12.71 25.03 -11.12
C LYS A 74 -12.69 23.51 -11.24
N LEU A 75 -12.51 22.80 -10.12
CA LEU A 75 -12.56 21.34 -10.10
C LEU A 75 -13.97 20.86 -10.48
N LYS A 76 -14.05 20.07 -11.55
CA LYS A 76 -15.28 19.47 -12.06
C LYS A 76 -15.44 18.02 -11.60
N ARG A 77 -14.35 17.27 -11.57
CA ARG A 77 -14.30 15.88 -11.07
C ARG A 77 -12.94 15.64 -10.45
N SER A 78 -12.92 15.28 -9.18
CA SER A 78 -11.68 15.02 -8.45
C SER A 78 -11.20 13.59 -8.68
N VAL A 79 -9.93 13.33 -8.38
CA VAL A 79 -9.44 11.95 -8.25
C VAL A 79 -10.13 11.20 -7.11
N ILE A 80 -10.56 11.92 -6.06
CA ILE A 80 -11.23 11.33 -4.89
C ILE A 80 -12.57 10.73 -5.33
N ASP A 81 -13.38 11.49 -6.07
CA ASP A 81 -14.67 11.03 -6.62
C ASP A 81 -14.47 9.81 -7.52
N GLN A 82 -13.44 9.83 -8.37
CA GLN A 82 -13.11 8.70 -9.25
C GLN A 82 -12.78 7.44 -8.45
N LEU A 83 -11.97 7.54 -7.40
CA LEU A 83 -11.63 6.40 -6.56
C LEU A 83 -12.86 5.83 -5.86
N ASP A 84 -13.74 6.68 -5.33
CA ASP A 84 -14.97 6.26 -4.66
C ASP A 84 -15.91 5.54 -5.63
N GLU A 85 -16.11 6.08 -6.84
CA GLU A 85 -16.91 5.45 -7.90
C GLU A 85 -16.34 4.09 -8.31
N ILE A 86 -15.02 4.00 -8.53
CA ILE A 86 -14.34 2.76 -8.92
C ILE A 86 -14.47 1.71 -7.82
N ILE A 87 -14.21 2.07 -6.56
CA ILE A 87 -14.34 1.15 -5.43
C ILE A 87 -15.79 0.69 -5.27
N LEU A 88 -16.77 1.59 -5.40
CA LEU A 88 -18.19 1.25 -5.34
C LEU A 88 -18.57 0.28 -6.47
N GLU A 89 -18.10 0.52 -7.69
CA GLU A 89 -18.35 -0.37 -8.83
C GLU A 89 -17.71 -1.75 -8.61
N LEU A 90 -16.47 -1.82 -8.11
CA LEU A 90 -15.82 -3.07 -7.76
C LEU A 90 -16.50 -3.80 -6.58
N LYS A 91 -17.17 -3.09 -5.67
CA LYS A 91 -17.95 -3.72 -4.59
C LYS A 91 -19.29 -4.28 -5.10
N THR A 92 -19.94 -3.59 -6.04
CA THR A 92 -21.34 -3.85 -6.39
C THR A 92 -21.54 -4.58 -7.72
N ARG A 93 -20.66 -4.33 -8.70
CA ARG A 93 -20.78 -4.77 -10.09
C ARG A 93 -19.44 -5.19 -10.70
N ASN A 94 -18.58 -5.84 -9.92
CA ASN A 94 -17.28 -6.31 -10.43
C ASN A 94 -17.44 -7.30 -11.61
N PRO A 95 -16.96 -6.98 -12.82
CA PRO A 95 -17.10 -7.85 -13.99
C PRO A 95 -16.17 -9.06 -13.98
N GLY A 96 -15.32 -9.21 -12.96
CA GLY A 96 -14.41 -10.35 -12.80
C GLY A 96 -12.95 -9.98 -12.50
N TYR A 97 -12.65 -8.70 -12.24
CA TYR A 97 -11.34 -8.27 -11.78
C TYR A 97 -10.99 -8.96 -10.46
N LYS A 98 -9.76 -9.45 -10.37
CA LYS A 98 -9.23 -10.14 -9.18
C LYS A 98 -8.08 -9.38 -8.52
N THR A 99 -7.59 -8.33 -9.16
CA THR A 99 -6.54 -7.46 -8.62
C THR A 99 -6.79 -6.02 -9.03
N ILE A 100 -6.60 -5.09 -8.09
CA ILE A 100 -6.50 -3.66 -8.38
C ILE A 100 -5.06 -3.21 -8.13
N VAL A 101 -4.50 -2.47 -9.09
CA VAL A 101 -3.13 -1.96 -9.06
C VAL A 101 -3.17 -0.44 -9.06
N ILE A 102 -2.43 0.21 -8.16
CA ILE A 102 -2.29 1.65 -8.11
C ILE A 102 -0.88 2.00 -8.60
N ASP A 103 -0.76 2.59 -9.79
CA ASP A 103 0.50 2.86 -10.48
C ASP A 103 0.60 4.36 -10.87
N VAL A 104 1.28 5.23 -10.12
CA VAL A 104 2.02 5.03 -8.86
C VAL A 104 1.34 5.76 -7.69
N ILE A 105 1.38 5.16 -6.51
CA ILE A 105 0.77 5.72 -5.28
C ILE A 105 1.34 7.10 -4.93
N ASP A 106 2.61 7.35 -5.27
CA ASP A 106 3.27 8.63 -5.06
C ASP A 106 2.52 9.78 -5.76
N ASP A 107 2.17 9.61 -7.03
CA ASP A 107 1.45 10.64 -7.81
C ASP A 107 0.00 10.73 -7.35
N LEU A 108 -0.62 9.61 -6.97
CA LEU A 108 -1.96 9.63 -6.41
C LEU A 108 -2.03 10.49 -5.15
N THR A 109 -1.02 10.42 -4.27
CA THR A 109 -0.98 11.31 -3.10
C THR A 109 -0.88 12.78 -3.49
N VAL A 110 -0.12 13.12 -4.54
CA VAL A 110 -0.07 14.49 -5.05
C VAL A 110 -1.42 14.93 -5.63
N MET A 111 -2.10 14.05 -6.38
CA MET A 111 -3.40 14.35 -6.95
C MET A 111 -4.50 14.55 -5.88
N ILE A 112 -4.48 13.77 -4.79
CA ILE A 112 -5.41 13.95 -3.66
C ILE A 112 -5.15 15.30 -2.97
N GLU A 113 -3.89 15.66 -2.74
CA GLU A 113 -3.51 16.97 -2.19
C GLU A 113 -4.03 18.11 -3.08
N GLN A 114 -3.79 18.01 -4.39
CA GLN A 114 -4.29 18.99 -5.37
C GLN A 114 -5.83 19.10 -5.37
N ALA A 115 -6.55 17.98 -5.30
CA ALA A 115 -8.01 17.99 -5.25
C ALA A 115 -8.53 18.79 -4.05
N ILE A 116 -7.98 18.53 -2.86
CA ILE A 116 -8.33 19.25 -1.63
C ILE A 116 -8.01 20.74 -1.76
N CYS A 117 -6.85 21.09 -2.32
CA CYS A 117 -6.47 22.48 -2.57
C CYS A 117 -7.43 23.17 -3.54
N TYR A 118 -7.82 22.52 -4.63
CA TYR A 118 -8.75 23.08 -5.62
C TYR A 118 -10.17 23.28 -5.06
N GLU A 119 -10.64 22.38 -4.19
CA GLU A 119 -11.94 22.52 -3.52
C GLU A 119 -11.99 23.70 -2.55
N ASN A 120 -10.84 24.06 -1.96
CA ASN A 120 -10.71 25.13 -0.99
C ASN A 120 -10.18 26.45 -1.59
N ASP A 121 -9.93 26.49 -2.91
CA ASP A 121 -9.34 27.63 -3.63
C ASP A 121 -8.00 28.12 -3.03
N VAL A 122 -7.13 27.16 -2.67
CA VAL A 122 -5.80 27.43 -2.10
C VAL A 122 -4.69 26.75 -2.90
N GLN A 123 -3.44 27.16 -2.67
CA GLN A 123 -2.26 26.55 -3.32
C GLN A 123 -1.63 25.45 -2.47
N SER A 124 -1.76 25.51 -1.15
CA SER A 124 -1.18 24.56 -0.22
C SER A 124 -2.19 24.10 0.83
N LEU A 125 -2.06 22.85 1.30
CA LEU A 125 -2.84 22.34 2.43
C LEU A 125 -2.62 23.16 3.71
N ALA A 126 -1.47 23.85 3.82
CA ALA A 126 -1.16 24.71 4.96
C ALA A 126 -2.00 25.99 4.98
N ASP A 127 -2.51 26.44 3.82
CA ASP A 127 -3.34 27.64 3.70
C ASP A 127 -4.77 27.39 4.22
N ILE A 128 -5.14 26.12 4.42
CA ILE A 128 -6.44 25.73 4.99
C ILE A 128 -6.37 25.88 6.53
N PRO A 129 -7.22 26.72 7.14
CA PRO A 129 -7.11 27.08 8.56
C PRO A 129 -7.07 25.90 9.52
N TYR A 130 -6.31 26.07 10.61
CA TYR A 130 -6.25 25.11 11.74
C TYR A 130 -5.80 23.70 11.36
N GLY A 131 -4.95 23.56 10.33
CA GLY A 131 -4.42 22.25 9.89
C GLY A 131 -5.48 21.32 9.30
N LYS A 132 -6.65 21.86 8.93
CA LYS A 132 -7.75 21.08 8.35
C LYS A 132 -7.37 20.44 7.02
N GLY A 133 -6.53 21.08 6.21
CA GLY A 133 -6.07 20.52 4.93
C GLY A 133 -5.30 19.21 5.10
N TYR A 134 -4.29 19.19 5.97
CA TYR A 134 -3.55 17.97 6.29
C TYR A 134 -4.42 16.90 6.93
N SER A 135 -5.37 17.30 7.78
CA SER A 135 -6.32 16.37 8.40
C SER A 135 -7.24 15.72 7.36
N ALA A 136 -7.80 16.51 6.44
CA ALA A 136 -8.61 16.03 5.32
C ALA A 136 -7.83 15.04 4.45
N PHE A 137 -6.61 15.40 4.06
CA PHE A 137 -5.73 14.52 3.30
C PHE A 137 -5.52 13.16 3.97
N ASN A 138 -5.17 13.15 5.26
CA ASN A 138 -4.93 11.90 5.98
C ASN A 138 -6.20 11.04 6.05
N SER A 139 -7.37 11.66 6.28
CA SER A 139 -8.65 10.97 6.31
C SER A 139 -8.98 10.32 4.97
N VAL A 140 -8.79 11.05 3.86
CA VAL A 140 -9.02 10.53 2.51
C VAL A 140 -8.08 9.36 2.21
N LEU A 141 -6.78 9.52 2.43
CA LEU A 141 -5.80 8.46 2.18
C LEU A 141 -6.08 7.21 3.06
N GLN A 142 -6.42 7.41 4.33
CA GLN A 142 -6.76 6.32 5.23
C GLN A 142 -8.05 5.60 4.81
N SER A 143 -9.10 6.34 4.45
CA SER A 143 -10.35 5.75 3.96
C SER A 143 -10.10 4.93 2.70
N PHE A 144 -9.39 5.50 1.73
CA PHE A 144 -9.03 4.84 0.48
C PHE A 144 -8.31 3.51 0.71
N VAL A 145 -7.25 3.50 1.53
CA VAL A 145 -6.47 2.28 1.82
C VAL A 145 -7.32 1.22 2.55
N VAL A 146 -8.15 1.63 3.51
CA VAL A 146 -9.03 0.72 4.24
C VAL A 146 -10.10 0.12 3.32
N GLU A 147 -10.67 0.94 2.45
CA GLU A 147 -11.70 0.51 1.51
C GLU A 147 -11.16 -0.44 0.45
N LEU A 148 -9.98 -0.17 -0.11
CA LEU A 148 -9.30 -1.09 -1.02
C LEU A 148 -9.07 -2.45 -0.35
N LYS A 149 -8.55 -2.46 0.88
CA LYS A 149 -8.30 -3.69 1.64
C LYS A 149 -9.59 -4.48 1.93
N SER A 150 -10.73 -3.80 1.99
CA SER A 150 -12.03 -4.45 2.22
C SER A 150 -12.56 -5.18 0.99
N LEU A 151 -12.03 -4.90 -0.20
CA LEU A 151 -12.41 -5.57 -1.43
C LEU A 151 -11.99 -7.05 -1.38
N PRO A 152 -12.81 -7.99 -1.90
CA PRO A 152 -12.50 -9.41 -1.93
C PRO A 152 -11.52 -9.75 -3.07
N MET A 153 -10.45 -8.98 -3.22
CA MET A 153 -9.49 -9.07 -4.32
C MET A 153 -8.07 -8.71 -3.85
N ASN A 154 -7.07 -8.88 -4.71
CA ASN A 154 -5.71 -8.42 -4.39
C ASN A 154 -5.60 -6.92 -4.58
N VAL A 155 -4.81 -6.26 -3.74
CA VAL A 155 -4.47 -4.83 -3.85
C VAL A 155 -2.97 -4.71 -4.00
N VAL A 156 -2.52 -4.02 -5.05
CA VAL A 156 -1.09 -3.79 -5.31
C VAL A 156 -0.85 -2.28 -5.40
N TYR A 157 0.01 -1.77 -4.52
CA TYR A 157 0.50 -0.41 -4.58
C TYR A 157 1.87 -0.41 -5.25
N ILE A 158 2.04 0.38 -6.30
CA ILE A 158 3.35 0.61 -6.91
C ILE A 158 3.87 1.96 -6.44
N SER A 159 5.12 1.99 -5.97
CA SER A 159 5.80 3.20 -5.53
C SER A 159 7.17 3.34 -6.17
N ARG A 160 7.64 4.58 -6.27
CA ARG A 160 9.02 4.89 -6.66
C ARG A 160 9.97 4.59 -5.50
N VAL A 161 11.27 4.64 -5.77
CA VAL A 161 12.33 4.45 -4.77
C VAL A 161 13.03 5.79 -4.52
N ALA A 162 13.43 6.01 -3.28
CA ALA A 162 14.29 7.11 -2.86
C ALA A 162 15.52 6.55 -2.13
N LYS A 163 16.55 7.37 -1.97
CA LYS A 163 17.70 7.06 -1.11
C LYS A 163 17.45 7.60 0.30
N GLU A 164 17.81 6.80 1.30
CA GLU A 164 17.75 7.22 2.70
C GLU A 164 19.00 8.03 3.06
N GLY A 165 18.87 9.36 3.12
CA GLY A 165 19.98 10.28 3.39
C GLY A 165 21.13 10.12 2.38
N ASP A 166 22.37 10.14 2.86
CA ASP A 166 23.57 9.90 2.05
C ASP A 166 23.91 8.41 1.86
N SER A 167 23.04 7.50 2.31
CA SER A 167 23.28 6.06 2.18
C SER A 167 22.88 5.52 0.82
N ASP A 168 23.45 4.37 0.44
CA ASP A 168 22.98 3.58 -0.71
C ASP A 168 21.77 2.70 -0.37
N THR A 169 21.14 2.93 0.79
CA THR A 169 19.91 2.25 1.17
C THR A 169 18.74 2.84 0.41
N GLU A 170 18.10 1.99 -0.38
CA GLU A 170 16.91 2.30 -1.15
C GLU A 170 15.65 2.02 -0.33
N VAL A 171 14.82 3.05 -0.17
CA VAL A 171 13.53 3.00 0.53
C VAL A 171 12.40 3.47 -0.39
N PRO A 172 11.13 3.16 -0.12
CA PRO A 172 10.01 3.77 -0.84
C PRO A 172 10.08 5.31 -0.81
N SER A 173 9.77 5.97 -1.93
CA SER A 173 9.81 7.44 -2.01
C SER A 173 8.64 8.14 -1.32
N LEU A 174 7.61 7.38 -0.97
CA LEU A 174 6.43 7.90 -0.30
C LEU A 174 6.82 8.48 1.07
N LYS A 175 6.30 9.67 1.43
CA LYS A 175 6.56 10.30 2.74
C LYS A 175 6.29 9.28 3.86
N THR A 176 7.16 9.19 4.86
CA THR A 176 7.11 8.16 5.93
C THR A 176 5.72 8.00 6.54
N LYS A 177 5.02 9.11 6.82
CA LYS A 177 3.65 9.08 7.36
C LYS A 177 2.66 8.37 6.43
N TYR A 178 2.73 8.63 5.13
CA TYR A 178 1.84 8.03 4.12
C TYR A 178 2.23 6.58 3.85
N TYR A 179 3.53 6.29 3.79
CA TYR A 179 4.04 4.92 3.73
C TYR A 179 3.52 4.07 4.88
N ASN A 180 3.52 4.58 6.11
CA ASN A 180 3.02 3.84 7.27
C ASN A 180 1.52 3.53 7.16
N ILE A 181 0.70 4.42 6.58
CA ILE A 181 -0.74 4.17 6.35
C ILE A 181 -0.92 3.04 5.33
N VAL A 182 -0.19 3.08 4.22
CA VAL A 182 -0.30 2.08 3.14
C VAL A 182 0.31 0.74 3.57
N ASN A 183 1.57 0.73 4.03
CA ASN A 183 2.28 -0.47 4.46
C ASN A 183 1.62 -1.12 5.68
N GLY A 184 1.06 -0.32 6.60
CA GLY A 184 0.27 -0.82 7.73
C GLY A 184 -0.96 -1.63 7.31
N ASN A 185 -1.35 -1.58 6.02
CA ASN A 185 -2.40 -2.40 5.44
C ASN A 185 -1.89 -3.50 4.50
N CYS A 186 -0.61 -3.46 4.13
CA CYS A 186 0.03 -4.46 3.29
C CYS A 186 0.42 -5.73 4.06
N ASP A 187 0.49 -6.82 3.30
CA ASP A 187 0.90 -8.14 3.74
C ASP A 187 2.38 -8.41 3.38
N LEU A 188 2.84 -7.88 2.23
CA LEU A 188 4.21 -7.98 1.74
C LEU A 188 4.70 -6.66 1.14
N VAL A 189 5.96 -6.35 1.40
CA VAL A 189 6.71 -5.30 0.71
C VAL A 189 7.79 -5.93 -0.16
N ILE A 190 7.76 -5.61 -1.45
CA ILE A 190 8.62 -6.20 -2.47
C ILE A 190 9.42 -5.09 -3.14
N GLN A 191 10.74 -5.19 -3.04
CA GLN A 191 11.66 -4.35 -3.80
C GLN A 191 11.96 -5.01 -5.15
N THR A 192 11.89 -4.21 -6.21
CA THR A 192 12.30 -4.61 -7.56
C THR A 192 13.56 -3.83 -7.97
N LYS A 193 14.50 -4.51 -8.63
CA LYS A 193 15.71 -3.88 -9.18
C LYS A 193 16.03 -4.44 -10.55
N ARG A 194 16.59 -3.61 -11.42
CA ARG A 194 17.20 -4.04 -12.69
C ARG A 194 18.71 -3.94 -12.58
N ARG A 195 19.42 -5.03 -12.87
CA ARG A 195 20.89 -5.09 -12.97
C ARG A 195 21.25 -5.64 -14.35
N GLY A 196 21.54 -4.74 -15.29
CA GLY A 196 21.74 -5.08 -16.70
C GLY A 196 20.48 -5.71 -17.30
N ARG A 197 20.55 -7.00 -17.63
CA ARG A 197 19.43 -7.80 -18.15
C ARG A 197 18.63 -8.54 -17.07
N ASN A 198 19.13 -8.56 -15.83
CA ASN A 198 18.52 -9.30 -14.74
C ASN A 198 17.52 -8.42 -13.99
N TYR A 199 16.35 -8.98 -13.74
CA TYR A 199 15.30 -8.37 -12.92
C TYR A 199 15.23 -9.13 -11.59
N ILE A 200 15.46 -8.41 -10.50
CA ILE A 200 15.52 -8.95 -9.15
C ILE A 200 14.27 -8.49 -8.40
N ARG A 201 13.67 -9.41 -7.65
CA ARG A 201 12.52 -9.17 -6.77
C ARG A 201 12.85 -9.73 -5.40
N ARG A 202 12.77 -8.91 -4.36
CA ARG A 202 13.14 -9.31 -2.99
C ARG A 202 12.09 -8.80 -2.00
N VAL A 203 11.64 -9.66 -1.08
CA VAL A 203 10.85 -9.20 0.07
C VAL A 203 11.73 -8.37 1.00
N THR A 204 11.29 -7.17 1.34
CA THR A 204 11.94 -6.31 2.35
C THR A 204 11.20 -6.31 3.68
N ASP A 205 9.89 -6.53 3.65
CA ASP A 205 9.04 -6.58 4.84
C ASP A 205 7.84 -7.51 4.63
N ARG A 206 7.34 -8.10 5.71
CA ARG A 206 6.20 -9.03 5.70
C ARG A 206 5.40 -8.95 6.99
N ARG A 207 4.07 -9.01 6.86
CA ARG A 207 3.16 -9.03 8.02
C ARG A 207 3.28 -10.29 8.86
N THR A 208 3.54 -11.43 8.22
CA THR A 208 3.65 -12.71 8.89
C THR A 208 4.62 -13.62 8.15
N HIS A 209 4.97 -14.74 8.77
CA HIS A 209 5.73 -15.78 8.10
C HIS A 209 4.79 -16.61 7.22
N TYR A 210 5.01 -16.50 5.90
CA TYR A 210 4.30 -17.29 4.91
C TYR A 210 4.99 -18.65 4.74
N VAL A 211 4.18 -19.70 4.72
CA VAL A 211 4.63 -21.07 4.44
C VAL A 211 4.11 -21.43 3.06
N ARG A 212 5.01 -21.89 2.18
CA ARG A 212 4.71 -22.16 0.77
C ARG A 212 3.52 -23.11 0.61
N GLU A 213 3.48 -24.17 1.40
CA GLU A 213 2.44 -25.20 1.38
C GLU A 213 1.09 -24.71 1.93
N GLU A 214 1.06 -23.58 2.66
CA GLU A 214 -0.17 -22.98 3.19
C GLU A 214 -0.87 -22.04 2.19
N ILE A 215 -0.25 -21.76 1.04
CA ILE A 215 -0.81 -20.90 0.00
C ILE A 215 -1.54 -21.77 -1.04
N ASP A 216 -2.87 -21.79 -0.95
CA ASP A 216 -3.75 -22.54 -1.84
C ASP A 216 -4.05 -21.82 -3.17
N ASP A 217 -3.88 -20.50 -3.21
CA ASP A 217 -4.01 -19.67 -4.41
C ASP A 217 -2.80 -19.84 -5.34
N LYS A 218 -2.95 -20.66 -6.40
CA LYS A 218 -1.88 -21.02 -7.33
C LYS A 218 -1.32 -19.82 -8.12
N ASP A 219 -2.16 -18.85 -8.45
CA ASP A 219 -1.74 -17.66 -9.19
C ASP A 219 -0.82 -16.81 -8.31
N ILE A 220 -1.21 -16.61 -7.05
CA ILE A 220 -0.39 -15.91 -6.06
C ILE A 220 0.89 -16.69 -5.76
N LEU A 221 0.81 -18.00 -5.55
CA LEU A 221 1.99 -18.83 -5.28
C LEU A 221 3.03 -18.72 -6.40
N LYS A 222 2.61 -18.73 -7.68
CA LYS A 222 3.51 -18.56 -8.82
C LYS A 222 4.23 -17.21 -8.80
N ILE A 223 3.56 -16.15 -8.38
CA ILE A 223 4.16 -14.82 -8.23
C ILE A 223 5.20 -14.86 -7.10
N LEU A 224 4.83 -15.40 -5.94
CA LEU A 224 5.70 -15.46 -4.76
C LEU A 224 6.92 -16.36 -4.95
N ASP A 225 6.80 -17.47 -5.69
CA ASP A 225 7.93 -18.33 -6.06
C ASP A 225 9.01 -17.56 -6.86
N ASN A 226 8.67 -16.41 -7.45
CA ASN A 226 9.60 -15.52 -8.16
C ASN A 226 10.07 -14.33 -7.31
N VAL A 227 9.82 -14.32 -6.00
CA VAL A 227 10.25 -13.26 -5.08
C VAL A 227 11.20 -13.84 -4.03
N VAL A 228 12.45 -13.40 -4.07
CA VAL A 228 13.49 -13.88 -3.16
C VAL A 228 13.15 -13.52 -1.72
N GLY A 229 13.24 -14.53 -0.86
CA GLY A 229 13.12 -14.42 0.59
C GLY A 229 11.71 -14.50 1.15
N VAL A 230 10.65 -14.54 0.34
CA VAL A 230 9.25 -14.50 0.84
C VAL A 230 8.90 -15.65 1.81
N PHE A 231 9.52 -16.82 1.63
CA PHE A 231 9.31 -18.02 2.47
C PHE A 231 10.43 -18.25 3.50
N ASP A 232 11.36 -17.29 3.64
CA ASP A 232 12.46 -17.43 4.61
C ASP A 232 11.91 -17.43 6.03
N LYS A 233 12.45 -18.32 6.87
CA LYS A 233 12.08 -18.41 8.29
C LYS A 233 12.55 -17.15 9.03
N PRO A 234 11.72 -16.54 9.89
CA PRO A 234 12.16 -15.42 10.71
C PRO A 234 13.28 -15.89 11.65
N VAL A 235 14.36 -15.12 11.68
CA VAL A 235 15.46 -15.35 12.62
C VAL A 235 15.00 -14.90 14.01
N ARG A 236 15.03 -15.82 14.98
CA ARG A 236 14.73 -15.47 16.38
C ARG A 236 15.96 -14.83 17.00
N THR A 237 15.86 -13.56 17.39
CA THR A 237 16.89 -12.88 18.19
C THR A 237 16.78 -13.33 19.64
N PRO A 238 17.84 -13.90 20.26
CA PRO A 238 17.84 -14.25 21.68
C PRO A 238 17.60 -13.02 22.57
N ILE A 239 16.93 -13.19 23.72
CA ILE A 239 16.61 -12.09 24.67
C ILE A 239 17.86 -11.29 25.06
N LYS A 240 19.00 -11.96 25.23
CA LYS A 240 20.27 -11.32 25.58
C LYS A 240 20.74 -10.33 24.51
N GLU A 241 20.54 -10.65 23.23
CA GLU A 241 20.87 -9.76 22.13
C GLU A 241 19.83 -8.65 21.99
N GLN A 242 18.54 -8.96 22.20
CA GLN A 242 17.49 -7.95 22.22
C GLN A 242 17.78 -6.85 23.26
N LYS A 243 18.15 -7.23 24.50
CA LYS A 243 18.52 -6.28 25.55
C LYS A 243 19.67 -5.36 25.13
N LYS A 244 20.73 -5.94 24.55
CA LYS A 244 21.87 -5.15 24.04
C LYS A 244 21.48 -4.15 22.94
N ILE A 245 20.50 -4.50 22.11
CA ILE A 245 20.00 -3.60 21.06
C ILE A 245 19.20 -2.46 21.68
N VAL A 246 18.32 -2.76 22.66
CA VAL A 246 17.55 -1.74 23.38
C VAL A 246 18.47 -0.77 24.11
N ASP A 247 19.44 -1.28 24.87
CA ASP A 247 20.38 -0.46 25.63
C ASP A 247 21.16 0.51 24.70
N LYS A 248 21.54 0.05 23.50
CA LYS A 248 22.20 0.89 22.49
C LYS A 248 21.29 2.00 21.95
N ILE A 249 20.04 1.68 21.66
CA ILE A 249 19.07 2.67 21.14
C ILE A 249 18.81 3.75 22.19
N GLU A 250 18.64 3.37 23.46
CA GLU A 250 18.45 4.33 24.56
C GLU A 250 19.66 5.25 24.70
N THR A 251 20.88 4.69 24.68
CA THR A 251 22.12 5.46 24.75
C THR A 251 22.28 6.42 23.55
N GLU A 252 21.90 5.99 22.34
CA GLU A 252 21.96 6.82 21.12
C GLU A 252 20.94 7.96 21.14
N ASN A 253 19.76 7.76 21.73
CA ASN A 253 18.75 8.79 21.88
C ASN A 253 19.14 9.82 22.93
N GLU A 254 19.64 9.39 24.09
CA GLU A 254 20.18 10.29 25.13
C GLU A 254 21.33 11.15 24.60
N ALA A 255 22.21 10.58 23.77
CA ALA A 255 23.32 11.30 23.15
C ALA A 255 22.89 12.30 22.06
N LYS A 256 21.67 12.16 21.50
CA LYS A 256 21.09 13.12 20.55
C LYS A 256 20.35 14.23 21.28
N GLU A 257 19.63 13.92 22.35
CA GLU A 257 18.93 14.91 23.19
C GLU A 257 19.88 15.79 24.00
N GLY A 258 21.05 15.27 24.42
CA GLY A 258 22.09 16.06 25.10
C GLY A 258 22.92 16.99 24.20
N LYS A 259 22.60 17.09 22.90
CA LYS A 259 23.26 17.95 21.90
C LYS A 259 22.39 19.07 21.35
N GLU A 260 21.13 19.17 21.78
CA GLU A 260 20.26 20.35 21.60
C GLU A 260 20.36 21.28 22.81
#